data_AF-A0A351WX11-F1
#
_entry.id   AF-A0A351WX11-F1
#
_cell.length_a   1.000
_cell.length_b   1.000
_cell.length_c   1.000
_cell.angle_alpha   90.00
_cell.angle_beta   90.00
_cell.angle_gamma   90.00
#
_symmetry.space_group_name_H-M   'P 1'
#
loop_
_entity.id
_entity.type
_entity.pdbx_description
1 polymer ?
#
loop_
_entity_poly.entity_id
_entity_poly.type
_entity_poly.pdbx_seq_one_letter_code
_entity_poly.pdbx_strand_id
1 'polypeptide(L)'
;MVKTFVLVVIVALSMAANALAETPKNRGREIINLKMAELQLPFNHWKHQVDLKNECFHCHATKVGKIDGWGKDTAHKICIACHELEGKGPASCRQCHDKKKKKKK
;
A
#
# COMPACT_ATOMS: atom_id res chain seq x y z
N MET A 1 38.10 42.30 30.48
CA MET A 1 38.37 41.09 29.68
C MET A 1 37.03 40.51 29.23
N VAL A 2 36.47 41.03 28.13
CA VAL A 2 35.10 40.74 27.64
C VAL A 2 35.20 40.14 26.23
N LYS A 3 36.07 39.13 26.06
CA LYS A 3 36.39 38.57 24.74
C LYS A 3 36.29 37.04 24.66
N THR A 4 35.80 36.39 25.71
CA THR A 4 35.77 34.91 25.79
C THR A 4 34.37 34.32 25.99
N PHE A 5 33.30 35.12 25.86
CA PHE A 5 31.92 34.68 26.06
C PHE A 5 31.04 34.72 24.80
N VAL A 6 31.62 34.94 23.62
CA VAL A 6 30.87 35.09 22.35
C VAL A 6 30.77 33.77 21.56
N LEU A 7 31.31 32.66 22.05
CA LEU A 7 31.52 31.45 21.23
C LEU A 7 30.75 30.19 21.68
N VAL A 8 29.64 30.34 22.42
CA VAL A 8 28.79 29.18 22.80
C VAL A 8 27.31 29.37 22.44
N VAL A 9 26.97 30.37 21.59
CA VAL A 9 25.56 30.66 21.21
C VAL A 9 25.25 30.33 19.72
N ILE A 10 26.11 29.57 19.02
CA ILE A 10 25.89 29.18 17.61
C ILE A 10 25.95 27.65 17.43
N VAL A 11 25.27 26.90 18.30
CA VAL A 11 24.89 25.51 18.02
C VAL A 11 23.41 25.32 18.37
N ALA A 12 22.59 26.28 17.95
CA ALA A 12 21.16 26.08 17.82
C ALA A 12 20.84 26.19 16.33
N LEU A 13 20.02 25.28 15.83
CA LEU A 13 19.40 25.32 14.51
C LEU A 13 20.22 24.76 13.34
N SER A 14 20.47 23.45 13.35
CA SER A 14 20.65 22.73 12.08
C SER A 14 19.82 21.46 12.06
N MET A 15 18.74 21.58 11.28
CA MET A 15 18.13 20.51 10.49
C MET A 15 17.19 19.53 11.22
N ALA A 16 16.02 20.05 11.62
CA ALA A 16 14.79 19.28 11.52
C ALA A 16 14.42 19.13 10.03
N ALA A 17 15.09 18.22 9.32
CA ALA A 17 14.65 17.78 8.01
C ALA A 17 13.43 16.88 8.23
N ASN A 18 12.24 17.47 8.17
CA ASN A 18 11.01 16.72 8.04
C ASN A 18 11.13 15.84 6.80
N ALA A 19 11.17 14.52 7.00
CA ALA A 19 11.05 13.54 5.93
C ALA A 19 9.73 13.80 5.20
N LEU A 20 9.79 14.53 4.09
CA LEU A 20 8.72 14.54 3.12
C LEU A 20 8.62 13.10 2.62
N ALA A 21 7.50 12.44 2.91
CA ALA A 21 7.19 11.14 2.35
C ALA A 21 7.20 11.30 0.83
N GLU A 22 8.32 10.93 0.19
CA GLU A 22 8.46 10.93 -1.25
C GLU A 22 7.37 10.02 -1.82
N THR A 23 6.41 10.61 -2.51
CA THR A 23 5.43 9.83 -3.27
C THR A 23 6.19 8.99 -4.28
N PRO A 24 6.12 7.65 -4.22
CA PRO A 24 6.94 6.78 -5.04
C PRO A 24 6.61 7.02 -6.52
N LYS A 25 7.64 7.14 -7.36
CA LYS A 25 7.53 7.42 -8.80
C LYS A 25 6.64 6.42 -9.55
N ASN A 26 6.46 5.21 -9.01
CA ASN A 26 5.63 4.14 -9.57
C ASN A 26 4.34 3.89 -8.77
N ARG A 27 3.64 4.96 -8.39
CA ARG A 27 2.31 4.84 -7.76
C ARG A 27 1.30 4.30 -8.77
N GLY A 28 0.71 3.13 -8.47
CA GLY A 28 -0.42 2.62 -9.24
C GLY A 28 -1.69 3.43 -8.93
N ARG A 29 -2.84 3.02 -9.49
CA ARG A 29 -4.12 3.62 -9.07
C ARG A 29 -4.34 3.36 -7.58
N GLU A 30 -4.89 4.34 -6.87
CA GLU A 30 -5.17 4.21 -5.44
C GLU A 30 -6.17 3.09 -5.16
N ILE A 31 -7.29 3.12 -5.88
CA ILE A 31 -8.32 2.08 -5.86
C ILE A 31 -8.40 1.41 -7.24
N ILE A 32 -8.51 0.09 -7.25
CA ILE A 32 -8.75 -0.73 -8.44
C ILE A 32 -10.04 -1.52 -8.21
N ASN A 33 -11.03 -1.35 -9.09
CA ASN A 33 -12.26 -2.14 -9.04
C ASN A 33 -12.04 -3.49 -9.74
N LEU A 34 -11.78 -4.53 -8.96
CA LEU A 34 -11.55 -5.89 -9.46
C LEU A 34 -12.90 -6.56 -9.70
N LYS A 35 -13.13 -7.01 -10.94
CA LYS A 35 -14.35 -7.76 -11.29
C LYS A 35 -14.26 -9.18 -10.73
N MET A 36 -15.30 -9.60 -10.03
CA MET A 36 -15.45 -10.93 -9.45
C MET A 36 -16.81 -11.50 -9.86
N ALA A 37 -16.86 -12.19 -11.00
CA ALA A 37 -18.12 -12.53 -11.67
C ALA A 37 -18.99 -11.27 -11.83
N GLU A 38 -20.16 -11.25 -11.21
CA GLU A 38 -21.09 -10.12 -11.26
C GLU A 38 -20.76 -9.01 -10.23
N LEU A 39 -19.84 -9.25 -9.30
CA LEU A 39 -19.45 -8.32 -8.23
C LEU A 39 -18.24 -7.46 -8.64
N GLN A 40 -18.07 -6.33 -7.97
CA GLN A 40 -16.83 -5.57 -8.00
C GLN A 40 -16.27 -5.44 -6.59
N LEU A 41 -14.97 -5.69 -6.45
CA LEU A 41 -14.22 -5.45 -5.22
C LEU A 41 -13.41 -4.16 -5.38
N PRO A 42 -13.70 -3.10 -4.63
CA PRO A 42 -12.82 -1.94 -4.56
C PRO A 42 -11.56 -2.34 -3.78
N PHE A 43 -10.49 -2.65 -4.51
CA PHE A 43 -9.19 -3.01 -3.96
C PHE A 43 -8.37 -1.75 -3.74
N ASN A 44 -8.00 -1.48 -2.49
CA ASN A 44 -7.15 -0.34 -2.14
C ASN A 44 -5.67 -0.67 -2.39
N HIS A 45 -5.25 -0.53 -3.64
CA HIS A 45 -3.89 -0.84 -4.09
C HIS A 45 -2.85 0.06 -3.39
N TRP A 46 -3.14 1.34 -3.20
CA TRP A 46 -2.21 2.25 -2.50
C TRP A 46 -1.99 1.84 -1.06
N LYS A 47 -3.04 1.47 -0.34
CA LYS A 47 -2.90 0.95 1.04
C LYS A 47 -1.96 -0.26 1.08
N HIS A 48 -2.08 -1.18 0.13
CA HIS A 48 -1.16 -2.33 0.06
C HIS A 48 0.27 -1.90 -0.26
N GLN A 49 0.47 -0.92 -1.16
CA GLN A 49 1.80 -0.38 -1.40
C GLN A 49 2.41 0.23 -0.14
N VAL A 50 1.64 1.00 0.64
CA VAL A 50 2.11 1.61 1.90
C VAL A 50 2.40 0.55 2.96
N ASP A 51 1.48 -0.38 3.18
CA ASP A 51 1.60 -1.43 4.18
C ASP A 51 2.80 -2.36 3.88
N LEU A 52 3.09 -2.58 2.59
CA LEU A 52 4.23 -3.36 2.09
C LEU A 52 5.48 -2.50 1.81
N LYS A 53 5.54 -1.25 2.28
CA LYS A 53 6.71 -0.37 2.10
C LYS A 53 7.20 -0.24 0.65
N ASN A 54 6.27 -0.25 -0.30
CA ASN A 54 6.48 -0.24 -1.75
C ASN A 54 7.20 -1.47 -2.33
N GLU A 55 7.24 -2.59 -1.60
CA GLU A 55 7.69 -3.87 -2.10
C GLU A 55 6.68 -4.45 -3.10
N CYS A 56 6.87 -4.15 -4.38
CA CYS A 56 5.93 -4.51 -5.44
C CYS A 56 5.91 -6.02 -5.74
N PHE A 57 6.98 -6.75 -5.40
CA PHE A 57 7.18 -8.14 -5.80
C PHE A 57 6.24 -9.14 -5.12
N HIS A 58 5.64 -8.78 -3.97
CA HIS A 58 4.62 -9.60 -3.31
C HIS A 58 3.39 -9.84 -4.20
N CYS A 59 3.13 -8.93 -5.14
CA CYS A 59 2.04 -9.05 -6.12
C CYS A 59 2.54 -9.13 -7.58
N HIS A 60 3.65 -8.46 -7.90
CA HIS A 60 4.20 -8.34 -9.25
C HIS A 60 5.51 -9.13 -9.37
N ALA A 61 5.41 -10.40 -9.76
CA ALA A 61 6.57 -11.29 -9.81
C ALA A 61 7.65 -10.88 -10.83
N THR A 62 7.26 -10.38 -12.01
CA THR A 62 8.19 -10.10 -13.12
C THR A 62 8.22 -8.63 -13.52
N LYS A 63 7.05 -8.01 -13.66
CA LYS A 63 6.89 -6.60 -14.07
C LYS A 63 5.75 -5.96 -13.30
N VAL A 64 5.97 -4.70 -12.90
CA VAL A 64 4.89 -3.86 -12.35
C VAL A 64 3.94 -3.49 -13.49
N GLY A 65 2.64 -3.67 -13.26
CA GLY A 65 1.61 -3.46 -14.28
C GLY A 65 0.49 -4.48 -14.20
N LYS A 66 -0.16 -4.77 -15.32
CA LYS A 66 -1.15 -5.86 -15.37
C LYS A 66 -0.46 -7.18 -15.03
N ILE A 67 -1.03 -7.91 -14.08
CA ILE A 67 -0.59 -9.26 -13.71
C ILE A 67 -1.07 -10.22 -14.81
N ASP A 68 -0.13 -10.93 -15.44
CA ASP A 68 -0.44 -11.90 -16.49
C ASP A 68 -1.27 -13.05 -15.90
N GLY A 69 -2.30 -13.51 -16.61
CA GLY A 69 -3.21 -14.56 -16.11
C GLY A 69 -4.11 -14.11 -14.95
N TRP A 70 -4.42 -12.82 -14.83
CA TRP A 70 -5.35 -12.32 -13.80
C TRP A 70 -6.73 -13.02 -13.89
N GLY A 71 -7.16 -13.62 -12.77
CA GLY A 71 -8.38 -14.40 -12.67
C GLY A 71 -8.60 -14.92 -11.25
N LYS A 72 -9.62 -15.77 -11.05
CA LYS A 72 -10.01 -16.31 -9.74
C LYS A 72 -8.81 -16.94 -9.00
N ASP A 73 -8.12 -17.87 -9.65
CA ASP A 73 -7.08 -18.66 -8.98
C ASP A 73 -5.86 -17.79 -8.63
N THR A 74 -5.46 -16.90 -9.54
CA THR A 74 -4.39 -15.91 -9.29
C THR A 74 -4.74 -14.98 -8.14
N ALA A 75 -5.97 -14.44 -8.11
CA ALA A 75 -6.42 -13.55 -7.04
C ALA A 75 -6.49 -14.27 -5.69
N HIS A 76 -7.04 -15.49 -5.64
CA HIS A 76 -7.08 -16.28 -4.41
C HIS A 76 -5.68 -16.62 -3.92
N LYS A 77 -4.77 -17.01 -4.81
CA LYS A 77 -3.40 -17.35 -4.47
C LYS A 77 -2.61 -16.17 -3.90
N ILE A 78 -2.81 -14.96 -4.42
CA ILE A 78 -2.08 -13.76 -3.95
C ILE A 78 -2.76 -13.17 -2.71
N CYS A 79 -4.06 -12.89 -2.79
CA CYS A 79 -4.78 -12.14 -1.76
C CYS A 79 -5.02 -12.99 -0.51
N ILE A 80 -5.58 -14.19 -0.66
CA ILE A 80 -5.97 -15.01 0.50
C ILE A 80 -4.73 -15.53 1.21
N ALA A 81 -3.74 -16.06 0.48
CA ALA A 81 -2.54 -16.61 1.09
C ALA A 81 -1.78 -15.56 1.94
N CYS A 82 -1.66 -14.32 1.45
CA CYS A 82 -1.03 -13.24 2.21
C CYS A 82 -1.86 -12.87 3.45
N HIS A 83 -3.19 -12.72 3.32
CA HIS A 83 -4.03 -12.36 4.46
C HIS A 83 -4.10 -13.44 5.54
N GLU A 84 -4.06 -14.72 5.15
CA GLU A 84 -3.97 -15.84 6.06
C GLU A 84 -2.61 -15.88 6.78
N LEU A 85 -1.52 -15.70 6.04
CA LEU A 85 -0.16 -15.69 6.58
C LEU A 85 0.04 -14.55 7.59
N GLU A 86 -0.43 -13.35 7.24
CA GLU A 86 -0.27 -12.15 8.09
C GLU A 86 -1.34 -12.05 9.18
N GLY A 87 -2.37 -12.92 9.15
CA GLY A 87 -3.54 -12.82 10.04
C GLY A 87 -4.30 -11.48 9.90
N LYS A 88 -4.16 -10.81 8.76
CA LYS A 88 -4.66 -9.44 8.51
C LYS A 88 -5.36 -9.38 7.17
N GLY A 89 -6.52 -8.73 7.16
CA GLY A 89 -7.33 -8.58 5.95
C GLY A 89 -8.30 -9.75 5.73
N PRO A 90 -9.12 -9.67 4.66
CA PRO A 90 -10.15 -10.67 4.39
C PRO A 90 -9.57 -11.97 3.80
N ALA A 91 -9.76 -13.10 4.49
CA ALA A 91 -9.31 -14.42 4.05
C ALA A 91 -10.45 -15.37 3.65
N SER A 92 -11.69 -15.09 4.09
CA SER A 92 -12.84 -15.93 3.75
C SER A 92 -13.67 -15.39 2.58
N CYS A 93 -14.38 -16.29 1.89
CA CYS A 93 -15.15 -16.00 0.68
C CYS A 93 -16.09 -14.78 0.85
N ARG A 94 -16.81 -14.71 1.98
CA ARG A 94 -17.82 -13.66 2.22
C ARG A 94 -17.20 -12.31 2.60
N GLN A 95 -15.99 -12.29 3.13
CA GLN A 95 -15.32 -11.03 3.49
C GLN A 95 -14.89 -10.24 2.25
N CYS A 96 -14.59 -10.93 1.14
CA CYS A 96 -14.32 -10.30 -0.16
C CYS A 96 -15.57 -10.24 -1.07
N HIS A 97 -16.33 -11.34 -1.20
CA HIS A 97 -17.46 -11.46 -2.13
C HIS A 97 -18.80 -11.11 -1.48
N ASP A 98 -18.87 -10.02 -0.74
CA ASP A 98 -20.11 -9.60 -0.11
C ASP A 98 -21.09 -8.99 -1.13
N LYS A 99 -22.14 -9.76 -1.47
CA LYS A 99 -23.23 -9.32 -2.35
C LYS A 99 -23.96 -8.08 -1.83
N LYS A 100 -23.94 -7.79 -0.52
CA LYS A 100 -24.61 -6.62 0.06
C LYS A 100 -23.96 -5.30 -0.37
N LYS A 101 -22.69 -5.31 -0.79
CA LYS A 101 -22.02 -4.10 -1.29
C LYS A 101 -22.44 -3.67 -2.70
N LYS A 102 -23.28 -4.45 -3.40
CA LYS A 102 -23.85 -4.06 -4.71
C LYS A 102 -24.89 -2.93 -4.66
N LYS A 103 -25.41 -2.57 -3.49
CA LYS A 103 -26.58 -1.68 -3.35
C LYS A 103 -26.28 -0.30 -2.74
N LYS A 104 -25.19 0.34 -3.17
CA LYS A 104 -25.04 1.80 -2.99
C LYS A 104 -24.73 2.41 -4.35
N LYS A 105 -25.80 2.62 -5.12
CA LYS A 105 -25.83 3.56 -6.24
C LYS A 105 -26.46 4.83 -5.71
#